data_AF-A0A8S9UJR5-F1
#
_entry.id   AF-A0A8S9UJR5-F1
#
_cell.length_a   1.000
_cell.length_b   1.000
_cell.length_c   1.000
_cell.angle_alpha   90.00
_cell.angle_beta   90.00
_cell.angle_gamma   90.00
#
_symmetry.space_group_name_H-M   'P 1'
#
loop_
_entity.id
_entity.type
_entity.pdbx_description
1 polymer ?
#
loop_
_entity_poly.entity_id
_entity_poly.type
_entity_poly.pdbx_seq_one_letter_code
_entity_poly.pdbx_strand_id
1 'polypeptide(L)' 'MKIRRGGGTCALELLLSFPASNRNLKLMNTTCVDSMPAFTLATSSDLMRKFMGTDDNYDGIYMCNSSLSSA' A
#
# COMPACT_ATOMS: atom_id res chain seq x y z
N MET A 1 -18.65 10.01 -18.69
CA MET A 1 -18.22 10.40 -17.33
C MET A 1 -16.87 11.11 -17.47
N LYS A 2 -16.80 12.41 -17.15
CA LYS A 2 -15.61 13.24 -17.37
C LYS A 2 -15.13 13.71 -15.99
N ILE A 3 -14.14 13.01 -15.43
CA ILE A 3 -13.57 13.34 -14.13
C ILE A 3 -12.79 14.64 -14.29
N ARG A 4 -13.13 15.67 -13.50
CA ARG A 4 -12.34 16.90 -13.43
C ARG A 4 -11.00 16.58 -12.77
N ARG A 5 -9.90 16.65 -13.53
CA ARG A 5 -8.53 16.67 -12.99
C ARG A 5 -8.29 18.05 -12.39
N GLY A 6 -8.34 18.15 -11.07
CA GLY A 6 -8.05 19.41 -10.37
C GLY A 6 -8.66 19.41 -8.98
N GLY A 7 -8.03 18.72 -8.03
CA GLY A 7 -8.41 18.74 -6.61
C GLY A 7 -8.39 17.39 -5.86
N GLY A 8 -7.66 16.38 -6.34
CA GLY A 8 -7.50 15.08 -5.65
C GLY A 8 -6.09 14.91 -5.08
N THR A 9 -5.93 14.10 -4.03
CA THR A 9 -4.61 13.67 -3.56
C THR A 9 -3.99 12.67 -4.55
N CYS A 10 -2.66 12.52 -4.57
CA CYS A 10 -2.02 11.49 -5.42
C CYS A 10 -2.56 10.07 -5.12
N ALA A 11 -2.90 9.78 -3.86
CA ALA A 11 -3.55 8.53 -3.49
C ALA A 11 -4.89 8.33 -4.24
N LEU A 12 -5.71 9.38 -4.35
CA LEU A 12 -6.96 9.31 -5.09
C LEU A 12 -6.72 9.12 -6.60
N GLU A 13 -5.71 9.78 -7.17
CA GLU A 13 -5.36 9.61 -8.58
C GLU A 13 -4.90 8.17 -8.90
N LEU A 14 -4.09 7.57 -8.03
CA LEU A 14 -3.70 6.17 -8.17
C LEU A 14 -4.92 5.24 -8.11
N LEU A 15 -5.79 5.41 -7.12
CA LEU A 15 -7.00 4.59 -6.96
C LEU A 15 -7.92 4.68 -8.18
N LEU A 16 -8.08 5.87 -8.75
CA LEU A 16 -8.86 6.08 -9.96
C LEU A 16 -8.18 5.50 -11.21
N SER A 17 -6.84 5.44 -11.23
CA SER A 17 -6.08 4.86 -12.36
C SER A 17 -6.17 3.34 -12.42
N PHE A 18 -6.28 2.64 -11.29
CA PHE A 18 -6.32 1.17 -11.25
C PHE A 18 -7.42 0.53 -12.12
N PRO A 19 -8.71 0.92 -12.00
CA PRO A 19 -9.74 0.40 -12.90
C PRO A 19 -9.56 0.87 -14.34
N ALA A 20 -9.02 2.07 -14.57
CA ALA A 20 -8.76 2.61 -15.91
C ALA A 20 -7.65 1.84 -16.65
N SER A 21 -6.72 1.24 -15.91
CA SER A 21 -5.62 0.42 -16.44
C SER A 21 -5.98 -1.06 -16.55
N ASN A 22 -7.27 -1.42 -16.62
CA ASN A 22 -7.75 -2.81 -16.60
C ASN A 22 -7.19 -3.61 -15.42
N ARG A 23 -6.99 -2.95 -14.26
CA ARG A 23 -6.37 -3.53 -13.06
C ARG A 23 -4.94 -4.03 -13.27
N ASN A 24 -4.28 -3.60 -14.34
CA ASN A 24 -2.88 -3.90 -14.59
C ASN A 24 -2.00 -2.83 -13.92
N LEU A 25 -1.32 -3.24 -12.85
CA LEU A 25 -0.42 -2.38 -12.08
C LEU A 25 0.69 -1.75 -12.93
N LYS A 26 1.18 -2.46 -13.95
CA LYS A 26 2.24 -1.94 -14.84
C LYS A 26 1.76 -0.82 -15.76
N LEU A 27 0.45 -0.70 -15.95
CA LEU A 27 -0.18 0.29 -16.82
C LEU A 27 -0.85 1.41 -16.02
N MET A 28 -0.73 1.41 -14.69
CA MET A 28 -1.25 2.50 -13.85
C MET A 28 -0.51 3.79 -14.13
N ASN A 29 -1.23 4.90 -14.04
CA ASN A 29 -0.62 6.22 -14.12
C ASN A 29 -0.07 6.59 -12.73
N THR A 30 1.26 6.51 -12.59
CA THR A 30 1.99 6.84 -11.35
C THR A 30 2.65 8.22 -11.40
N THR A 31 2.36 9.06 -12.40
CA THR A 31 3.02 10.35 -12.57
C THR A 31 2.83 11.29 -11.37
N CYS A 32 1.73 11.14 -10.62
CA CYS A 32 1.54 11.90 -9.38
C CYS A 32 2.56 11.53 -8.30
N VAL A 33 3.03 10.27 -8.27
CA VAL A 33 4.04 9.77 -7.32
C VAL A 33 5.39 10.37 -7.66
N ASP A 34 5.72 10.44 -8.95
CA ASP A 34 6.95 11.07 -9.42
C ASP A 34 7.01 12.57 -9.07
N SER A 35 5.84 13.20 -8.89
CA SER A 35 5.70 14.60 -8.49
C SER A 35 5.59 14.80 -6.98
N MET A 36 5.48 13.73 -6.18
CA MET A 36 5.45 13.85 -4.73
C MET A 36 6.83 14.25 -4.21
N PRO A 37 6.90 15.18 -3.23
CA PRO A 37 8.17 15.51 -2.62
C PRO A 37 8.79 14.25 -1.99
N ALA A 38 10.10 14.12 -2.10
CA ALA A 38 10.82 13.09 -1.38
C ALA A 38 10.55 13.27 0.12
N PHE A 39 10.07 12.21 0.78
CA PHE A 39 9.88 12.20 2.21
C PHE A 39 10.71 11.06 2.80
N THR A 40 11.48 11.38 3.82
CA THR A 40 12.27 10.38 4.53
C THR A 40 11.41 9.77 5.62
N LEU A 41 11.12 8.47 5.52
CA LEU A 41 10.46 7.69 6.57
C LEU A 41 11.40 7.35 7.74
N ALA A 42 12.44 8.15 7.96
CA ALA A 42 13.35 7.98 9.09
C ALA A 42 12.64 8.45 10.35
N THR A 43 12.45 7.53 11.27
CA THR A 43 11.94 7.80 12.62
C THR A 43 12.90 7.18 13.62
N SER A 44 12.94 7.69 14.85
CA SER A 44 13.85 7.15 15.85
C SER A 44 13.49 5.70 16.17
N SER A 45 14.49 4.89 16.48
CA SER A 45 14.28 3.50 16.89
C SER A 45 13.31 3.36 18.06
N ASP A 46 13.32 4.33 18.99
CA ASP A 46 12.40 4.35 20.13
C ASP A 46 10.95 4.59 19.70
N LEU A 47 10.71 5.51 18.76
CA LEU A 47 9.37 5.73 18.22
C LEU A 47 8.89 4.55 17.38
N MET A 48 9.78 3.93 16.59
CA MET A 48 9.45 2.69 15.86
C MET A 48 9.05 1.58 16.82
N ARG A 49 9.87 1.29 17.83
CA ARG A 49 9.58 0.22 18.80
C ARG A 49 8.29 0.50 19.57
N LYS A 50 8.04 1.76 19.93
CA LYS A 50 6.84 2.15 20.70
C LYS A 50 5.54 2.02 19.92
N PHE A 51 5.53 2.35 18.62
CA PHE A 51 4.29 2.45 17.83
C PHE A 51 4.13 1.35 16.77
N MET A 52 5.22 0.73 16.35
CA MET A 52 5.26 -0.31 15.30
C MET A 52 5.92 -1.61 15.78
N GLY A 53 6.33 -1.69 17.05
CA GLY A 53 6.81 -2.92 17.65
C GLY A 53 5.66 -3.91 17.89
N THR A 54 5.97 -5.19 17.77
CA THR A 54 5.09 -6.30 18.14
C THR A 54 5.91 -7.30 18.94
N ASP A 55 5.29 -7.88 19.98
CA ASP A 55 5.93 -8.95 20.76
C ASP A 55 6.01 -10.25 19.95
N ASP A 56 4.98 -10.51 19.13
CA ASP A 56 4.95 -11.59 18.15
C ASP A 56 5.17 -11.02 16.75
N ASN A 57 6.42 -11.07 16.28
CA ASN A 57 6.72 -10.77 14.89
C ASN A 57 6.16 -11.86 13.99
N TYR A 58 5.49 -11.47 12.91
CA TYR A 58 5.16 -12.40 11.84
C TYR A 58 6.47 -12.89 11.20
N ASP A 59 6.82 -14.15 11.44
CA ASP A 59 8.05 -14.79 10.99
C ASP A 59 7.98 -15.28 9.53
N GLY A 60 6.86 -15.04 8.85
CA GLY A 60 6.62 -15.51 7.48
C GLY A 60 6.30 -17.00 7.38
N ILE A 61 6.18 -17.72 8.51
CA ILE A 61 5.86 -19.15 8.52
C ILE A 61 4.34 -19.30 8.51
N TYR A 62 3.80 -19.62 7.35
CA TYR A 62 2.41 -20.04 7.24
C TYR A 62 2.27 -21.49 7.75
N MET A 63 1.82 -21.65 8.99
CA MET A 63 1.47 -22.96 9.56
C MET A 63 0.16 -23.46 8.94
N CYS A 64 0.24 -24.07 7.75
CA CYS A 64 -0.86 -24.82 7.20
C CYS A 64 -1.03 -26.11 8.01
N ASN A 65 -1.78 -26.07 9.12
CA ASN A 65 -2.22 -27.32 9.72
C ASN A 65 -3.21 -27.97 8.75
N SER A 66 -2.98 -29.22 8.39
CA SER A 66 -3.89 -29.99 7.55
C SER A 66 -5.14 -30.43 8.34
N SER A 67 -5.57 -29.66 9.34
CA SER A 67 -6.77 -29.93 10.13
C SER A 67 -8.02 -29.32 9.51
N LEU A 68 -7.88 -28.49 8.47
CA LEU A 68 -9.00 -28.06 7.62
C LEU A 68 -9.23 -29.01 6.43
N SER A 69 -9.12 -30.33 6.67
CA SER A 69 -9.65 -31.35 5.77
C SER A 69 -10.85 -32.04 6.39
N SER A 70 -11.89 -31.29 6.78
CA SER A 70 -13.29 -31.77 6.85
C SER A 70 -14.23 -30.67 7.38
N ALA A 71 -14.89 -29.96 6.46
CA ALA A 71 -16.28 -29.51 6.56
C ALA A 71 -16.77 -29.05 5.19
#